data_AF-A0A821HSY6-F1
#
_entry.id   AF-A0A821HSY6-F1
#
_cell.length_a   1.000
_cell.length_b   1.000
_cell.length_c   1.000
_cell.angle_alpha   90.00
_cell.angle_beta   90.00
_cell.angle_gamma   90.00
#
_symmetry.space_group_name_H-M   'P 1'
#
loop_
_entity.id
_entity.type
_entity.pdbx_description
1 polymer ?
#
loop_
_entity_poly.entity_id
_entity_poly.type
_entity_poly.pdbx_seq_one_letter_code
_entity_poly.pdbx_strand_id
1 'polypeptide(L)'
;ESKEQLFECRIRYLSFLGVGQDPSFCGIIIHCVDNSFKCHVFHCVPSCVQLCKNIEAACKLRYQKCLDAHPQAAKQIETTKVRY
;
A
#
# COMPACT_ATOMS: atom_id res chain seq x y z
N GLU A 1 7.11 21.14 -18.67
CA GLU A 1 6.28 20.75 -17.51
C GLU A 1 7.13 20.74 -16.26
N SER A 2 6.74 21.47 -15.23
CA SER A 2 7.39 21.42 -13.91
C SER A 2 6.95 20.15 -13.17
N LYS A 3 7.91 19.40 -12.62
CA LYS A 3 7.63 18.24 -11.76
C LYS A 3 7.18 18.71 -10.38
N GLU A 4 5.94 19.17 -10.28
CA GLU A 4 5.32 19.51 -9.00
C GLU A 4 4.84 18.24 -8.30
N GLN A 5 5.12 18.13 -7.00
CA GLN A 5 4.68 16.98 -6.20
C GLN A 5 3.23 17.17 -5.74
N LEU A 6 2.31 16.46 -6.37
CA LEU A 6 0.88 16.52 -6.04
C LEU A 6 0.49 15.64 -4.84
N PHE A 7 1.25 14.57 -4.60
CA PHE A 7 0.92 13.59 -3.57
C PHE A 7 2.18 12.87 -3.08
N GLU A 8 2.27 12.68 -1.77
CA GLU A 8 3.29 11.84 -1.13
C GLU A 8 2.65 11.07 0.01
N CYS A 9 2.97 9.78 0.11
CA CYS A 9 2.59 8.97 1.26
C CYS A 9 3.69 7.96 1.58
N ARG A 10 3.81 7.59 2.86
CA ARG A 10 4.72 6.52 3.27
C ARG A 10 3.97 5.20 3.26
N ILE A 11 4.55 4.19 2.60
CA ILE A 11 4.01 2.82 2.51
C ILE A 11 3.59 2.25 3.87
N ARG A 12 4.30 2.58 4.95
CA ARG A 12 4.00 2.09 6.31
C ARG A 12 2.63 2.53 6.87
N TYR A 13 2.01 3.53 6.27
CA TYR A 13 0.71 4.07 6.67
C TYR A 13 -0.41 3.69 5.69
N LEU A 14 -0.08 3.05 4.57
CA LEU A 14 -1.07 2.50 3.66
C LEU A 14 -1.71 1.28 4.31
N SER A 15 -3.02 1.36 4.57
CA SER A 15 -3.79 0.30 5.22
C SER A 15 -4.58 -0.55 4.22
N PHE A 16 -4.98 0.05 3.09
CA PHE A 16 -5.73 -0.65 2.05
C PHE A 16 -5.40 -0.11 0.65
N LEU A 17 -5.47 -0.98 -0.35
CA LEU A 17 -5.38 -0.69 -1.78
C LEU A 17 -6.45 -1.50 -2.49
N GLY A 18 -7.21 -0.87 -3.38
CA GLY A 18 -8.24 -1.55 -4.16
C GLY A 18 -8.43 -0.94 -5.55
N VAL A 19 -8.77 -1.79 -6.51
CA VAL A 19 -9.29 -1.38 -7.82
C VAL A 19 -10.80 -1.24 -7.71
N GLY A 20 -11.37 -0.18 -8.26
CA GLY A 20 -12.81 0.05 -8.29
C GLY A 20 -13.54 -0.94 -9.20
N GLN A 21 -14.87 -0.88 -9.20
CA GLN A 21 -15.67 -1.65 -10.17
C GLN A 21 -15.34 -1.25 -11.62
N ASP A 22 -15.07 0.04 -11.83
CA ASP A 22 -14.43 0.54 -13.03
C ASP A 22 -12.90 0.40 -12.91
N PRO A 23 -12.23 -0.38 -13.80
CA PRO A 23 -10.80 -0.65 -13.72
C PRO A 23 -9.92 0.56 -14.06
N SER A 24 -10.49 1.69 -14.49
CA SER A 24 -9.78 2.96 -14.61
C SER A 24 -9.57 3.68 -13.27
N PHE A 25 -10.31 3.29 -12.22
CA PHE A 25 -10.20 3.87 -10.89
C PHE A 25 -9.55 2.91 -9.89
N CYS A 26 -8.64 3.43 -9.07
CA CYS A 26 -8.20 2.76 -7.84
C CYS A 26 -8.23 3.71 -6.65
N GLY A 27 -8.27 3.13 -5.45
CA GLY A 27 -8.20 3.85 -4.20
C GLY A 27 -7.13 3.27 -3.27
N ILE A 28 -6.47 4.15 -2.52
CA ILE A 28 -5.67 3.77 -1.34
C ILE A 28 -6.24 4.42 -0.10
N ILE A 29 -6.21 3.70 1.02
CA ILE A 29 -6.56 4.22 2.33
C ILE A 29 -5.28 4.39 3.13
N ILE A 30 -5.08 5.60 3.65
CA ILE A 30 -3.92 5.98 4.45
C ILE A 30 -4.37 6.27 5.88
N HIS A 31 -3.73 5.63 6.86
CA HIS A 31 -3.85 5.99 8.28
C HIS A 31 -3.02 7.25 8.56
N CYS A 32 -3.69 8.30 9.02
CA CYS A 32 -3.08 9.60 9.28
C CYS A 32 -2.63 9.73 10.75
N VAL A 33 -1.75 10.69 11.00
CA VAL A 33 -1.15 10.93 12.34
C VAL A 33 -2.21 11.34 13.37
N ASP A 34 -3.30 11.96 12.91
CA ASP A 34 -4.46 12.35 13.72
C ASP A 34 -5.42 11.19 14.02
N ASN A 35 -4.99 9.93 13.81
CA ASN A 35 -5.81 8.72 13.90
C ASN A 35 -7.04 8.70 12.97
N SER A 36 -7.07 9.54 11.95
CA SER A 36 -8.07 9.47 10.88
C SER A 36 -7.61 8.56 9.74
N PHE A 37 -8.54 8.22 8.86
CA PHE A 37 -8.26 7.54 7.60
C PHE A 37 -8.64 8.43 6.43
N LYS A 38 -7.77 8.52 5.43
CA LYS A 38 -8.02 9.26 4.19
C LYS A 38 -7.98 8.33 2.99
N CYS A 39 -9.01 8.40 2.16
CA CYS A 39 -9.05 7.70 0.88
C CYS A 39 -8.55 8.63 -0.22
N HIS A 40 -7.54 8.19 -0.95
CA HIS A 40 -7.05 8.86 -2.16
C HIS A 40 -7.43 8.02 -3.36
N VAL A 41 -8.16 8.62 -4.30
CA VAL A 41 -8.66 7.96 -5.51
C VAL A 41 -7.86 8.47 -6.70
N PHE A 42 -7.41 7.55 -7.55
CA PHE A 42 -6.69 7.83 -8.78
C PHE A 42 -7.52 7.37 -9.97
N HIS A 43 -7.55 8.20 -11.00
CA HIS A 43 -8.10 7.86 -12.31
C HIS A 43 -6.92 7.66 -13.29
N CYS A 44 -6.85 6.50 -13.92
CA CYS A 44 -5.77 6.09 -14.80
C CYS A 44 -6.35 5.49 -16.09
N VAL A 45 -5.87 5.97 -17.23
CA VAL A 45 -6.32 5.51 -18.56
C VAL A 45 -5.20 4.71 -19.23
N PRO A 46 -5.47 3.51 -19.78
CA PRO A 46 -6.77 2.83 -19.85
C PRO A 46 -7.17 2.10 -18.56
N SER A 47 -6.23 1.87 -17.63
CA SER A 47 -6.51 1.18 -16.37
C SER A 47 -5.50 1.55 -15.28
N CYS A 48 -5.92 1.47 -14.02
CA CYS A 48 -5.08 1.64 -12.84
C CYS A 48 -4.32 0.36 -12.42
N VAL A 49 -4.50 -0.76 -13.11
CA VAL A 49 -3.93 -2.07 -12.71
C VAL A 49 -2.42 -2.02 -12.52
N GLN A 50 -1.68 -1.36 -13.42
CA GLN A 50 -0.22 -1.28 -13.29
C GLN A 50 0.21 -0.43 -12.10
N LEU A 51 -0.50 0.66 -11.82
CA LEU A 51 -0.28 1.48 -10.63
C LEU A 51 -0.49 0.65 -9.36
N CYS A 52 -1.59 -0.10 -9.28
CA CYS A 52 -1.88 -0.96 -8.13
C CYS A 52 -0.81 -2.05 -7.94
N LYS A 53 -0.36 -2.71 -9.01
CA LYS A 53 0.72 -3.72 -8.94
C LYS A 53 2.04 -3.11 -8.44
N ASN A 54 2.37 -1.90 -8.86
CA ASN A 54 3.57 -1.21 -8.41
C ASN A 54 3.49 -0.86 -6.91
N ILE A 55 2.34 -0.40 -6.44
CA ILE A 55 2.10 -0.12 -5.01
C ILE A 55 2.17 -1.43 -4.21
N GLU A 56 1.54 -2.50 -4.70
CA GLU A 56 1.58 -3.84 -4.07
C GLU A 56 3.03 -4.34 -3.92
N ALA A 57 3.84 -4.23 -4.96
CA ALA A 57 5.25 -4.62 -4.93
C ALA A 57 6.04 -3.78 -3.91
N ALA A 58 5.79 -2.48 -3.83
CA ALA A 58 6.41 -1.60 -2.84
C ALA A 58 6.00 -1.98 -1.40
N CYS A 59 4.74 -2.31 -1.17
CA CYS A 59 4.24 -2.81 0.11
C CYS A 59 4.94 -4.11 0.50
N LYS A 60 5.00 -5.09 -0.40
CA LYS A 60 5.69 -6.38 -0.18
C LYS A 60 7.17 -6.19 0.14
N LEU A 61 7.88 -5.37 -0.63
CA LEU A 61 9.30 -5.09 -0.40
C LEU A 61 9.54 -4.38 0.93
N ARG A 62 8.69 -3.41 1.28
CA ARG A 62 8.79 -2.68 2.56
C ARG A 62 8.52 -3.60 3.74
N TYR A 63 7.54 -4.47 3.61
CA TYR A 63 7.21 -5.48 4.61
C TYR A 63 8.38 -6.44 4.83
N GLN A 64 8.93 -7.01 3.75
CA GLN A 64 10.11 -7.88 3.83
C GLN A 64 11.29 -7.20 4.52
N LYS A 65 11.63 -5.96 4.11
CA LYS A 65 12.69 -5.17 4.76
C LYS A 65 12.47 -4.96 6.26
N CYS A 66 11.20 -4.85 6.69
CA CYS A 66 10.89 -4.72 8.11
C CYS A 66 11.11 -6.03 8.87
N LEU A 67 10.77 -7.17 8.27
CA LEU A 67 11.01 -8.49 8.85
C LEU A 67 12.50 -8.79 8.96
N ASP A 68 13.27 -8.51 7.90
CA ASP A 68 14.72 -8.72 7.88
C ASP A 68 15.43 -7.87 8.95
N ALA A 69 14.94 -6.64 9.18
CA ALA A 69 15.44 -5.77 10.24
C ALA A 69 15.02 -6.20 11.66
N HIS A 70 13.97 -7.02 11.79
CA HIS A 70 13.44 -7.49 13.09
C HIS A 70 13.22 -9.02 13.08
N PRO A 71 14.30 -9.82 13.14
CA PRO A 71 14.23 -11.28 12.99
C PRO A 71 13.34 -11.99 14.02
N GLN A 72 13.17 -11.39 15.21
CA GLN A 72 12.31 -11.93 16.27
C GLN A 72 10.81 -11.81 15.91
N ALA A 73 10.41 -10.72 15.23
CA ALA A 73 9.04 -10.52 14.77
C ALA A 73 8.70 -11.45 13.59
N ALA A 74 9.66 -11.75 12.72
CA ALA A 74 9.48 -12.70 11.62
C ALA A 74 9.08 -14.11 12.10
N LYS A 75 9.70 -14.59 13.19
CA LYS A 75 9.40 -15.91 13.79
C LYS A 75 7.97 -16.02 14.36
N GLN A 76 7.39 -14.93 14.85
CA GLN A 76 6.00 -14.90 15.36
C GLN A 76 4.96 -14.95 14.24
N ILE A 77 5.30 -14.43 13.06
CA ILE A 77 4.38 -14.36 11.92
C ILE A 77 4.31 -15.72 11.20
N GLU A 78 5.43 -16.45 11.08
CA GLU A 78 5.44 -17.81 10.54
C GLU A 78 4.62 -18.80 11.39
N THR A 79 4.61 -18.65 12.72
CA THR A 79 3.81 -19.49 13.63
C THR A 79 2.30 -19.25 13.51
N THR A 80 1.88 -18.09 13.00
CA THR A 80 0.46 -17.75 12.81
C THR A 80 -0.11 -18.29 11.50
N LYS A 81 0.74 -18.62 10.51
CA LYS A 81 0.29 -19.25 9.24
C LYS A 81 -0.25 -20.68 9.39
N VAL A 82 -0.23 -21.28 10.59
CA VAL A 82 -0.79 -22.63 10.86
C VAL A 82 -2.23 -22.58 11.42
N ARG A 83 -2.85 -21.40 11.48
CA ARG A 83 -4.24 -21.30 11.95
C ARG A 83 -5.07 -20.33 11.11
N TYR A 84 -5.32 -20.68 9.85
CA TYR A 84 -6.58 -20.46 9.14
C TYR A 84 -6.63 -21.41 7.93
#